data_AF-A0A1F8EG52-F1
#
_entry.id   AF-A0A1F8EG52-F1
#
_cell.length_a   1.000
_cell.length_b   1.000
_cell.length_c   1.000
_cell.angle_alpha   90.00
_cell.angle_beta   90.00
_cell.angle_gamma   90.00
#
_symmetry.space_group_name_H-M   'P 1'
#
loop_
_entity.id
_entity.type
_entity.pdbx_description
1 polymer ?
#
loop_
_entity_poly.entity_id
_entity_poly.type
_entity_poly.pdbx_seq_one_letter_code
_entity_poly.pdbx_strand_id
1 'polypeptide(L)'
;MKKTSLVFILFSILGGIFAYQNFFLNKDIKTNDGLLPVKTEANAIYVADQKPGLFITINMINLNKNGYAVIYEDNQGGFGRIIGGTKLLPKGESMGISANLVRPVSDGETLFAVIHEDSGDGIFSPNLDTPLLDDEGNIVFTIFYTDQDVSNIENLKTKFDQPLKGCIVTGCSGQICSDEEVITTCEFLPEYSCYKTARCERQSDGQCGWTETAELKSCLN
;
A
#
# COMPACT_ATOMS: atom_id res chain seq x y z
N MET A 1 73.85 13.84 22.59
CA MET A 1 73.32 13.35 21.30
C MET A 1 71.92 12.78 21.53
N LYS A 2 70.87 13.60 21.38
CA LYS A 2 69.46 13.26 21.72
C LYS A 2 68.47 13.64 20.60
N LYS A 3 68.93 13.81 19.35
CA LYS A 3 68.10 14.32 18.24
C LYS A 3 67.54 13.24 17.30
N THR A 4 68.06 12.01 17.32
CA THR A 4 67.60 10.96 16.40
C THR A 4 66.43 10.13 16.95
N SER A 5 66.28 9.94 18.26
CA SER A 5 65.14 9.17 18.83
C SER A 5 63.78 9.86 18.76
N LEU A 6 63.71 11.20 18.67
CA LEU A 6 62.42 11.91 18.68
C LEU A 6 61.69 11.84 17.32
N VAL A 7 62.43 11.66 16.22
CA VAL A 7 61.88 11.63 14.85
C VAL A 7 61.16 10.31 14.56
N PHE A 8 61.65 9.19 15.09
CA PHE A 8 61.02 7.88 14.90
C PHE A 8 59.70 7.71 15.67
N ILE A 9 59.55 8.38 16.82
CA ILE A 9 58.31 8.36 17.61
C ILE A 9 57.23 9.22 16.92
N LEU A 10 57.61 10.35 16.31
CA LEU A 10 56.66 11.18 15.57
C LEU A 10 56.16 10.49 14.28
N PHE A 11 57.03 9.78 13.57
CA PHE A 11 56.67 9.03 12.35
C PHE A 11 55.76 7.82 12.64
N SER A 12 55.93 7.14 13.77
CA SER A 12 55.05 6.02 14.17
C SER A 12 53.66 6.49 14.61
N ILE A 13 53.55 7.65 15.27
CA ILE A 13 52.26 8.24 15.64
C ILE A 13 51.54 8.79 14.39
N LEU A 14 52.24 9.49 13.48
CA LEU A 14 51.65 9.98 12.22
C LEU A 14 51.27 8.85 11.26
N GLY A 15 52.10 7.81 11.15
CA GLY A 15 51.79 6.62 10.34
C GLY A 15 50.62 5.80 10.91
N GLY A 16 50.51 5.72 12.25
CA GLY A 16 49.37 5.09 12.93
C GLY A 16 48.06 5.85 12.75
N ILE A 17 48.08 7.19 12.79
CA ILE A 17 46.90 8.04 12.53
C ILE A 17 46.48 7.96 11.05
N PHE A 18 47.44 7.93 10.11
CA PHE A 18 47.15 7.79 8.67
C PHE A 18 46.59 6.39 8.33
N ALA A 19 47.06 5.34 9.01
CA ALA A 19 46.49 3.99 8.89
C ALA A 19 45.11 3.89 9.58
N TYR A 20 44.91 4.55 10.72
CA TYR A 20 43.62 4.58 11.42
C TYR A 20 42.55 5.32 10.61
N GLN A 21 42.88 6.48 10.02
CA GLN A 21 41.94 7.21 9.16
C GLN A 21 41.61 6.46 7.86
N ASN A 22 42.59 5.78 7.24
CA ASN A 22 42.35 4.97 6.02
C ASN A 22 41.66 3.63 6.30
N PHE A 23 41.83 3.03 7.49
CA PHE A 23 41.12 1.81 7.88
C PHE A 23 39.67 2.09 8.30
N PHE A 24 39.37 3.26 8.88
CA PHE A 24 38.01 3.63 9.29
C PHE A 24 37.16 4.31 8.20
N LEU A 25 37.74 4.77 7.08
CA LEU A 25 36.98 5.27 5.91
C LEU A 25 36.74 4.23 4.82
N ASN A 26 37.34 3.03 4.94
CA ASN A 26 37.18 1.95 3.98
C ASN A 26 36.58 0.70 4.62
N LYS A 27 35.56 0.91 5.45
CA LYS A 27 34.61 -0.15 5.75
C LYS A 27 33.65 -0.16 4.58
N ASP A 28 33.96 -0.96 3.55
CA ASP A 28 32.98 -1.35 2.56
C ASP A 28 31.73 -1.78 3.34
N ILE A 29 30.68 -0.94 3.29
CA ILE A 29 29.36 -1.38 3.65
C ILE A 29 29.09 -2.45 2.60
N LYS A 30 29.35 -3.72 2.96
CA LYS A 30 28.65 -4.83 2.33
C LYS A 30 27.21 -4.62 2.73
N THR A 31 26.51 -3.75 2.00
CA THR A 31 25.10 -3.87 1.83
C THR A 31 24.96 -5.30 1.33
N ASN A 32 24.45 -6.17 2.20
CA ASN A 32 23.62 -7.25 1.73
C ASN A 32 22.34 -6.62 1.14
N ASP A 33 22.50 -5.69 0.19
CA ASP A 33 21.55 -5.55 -0.88
C ASP A 33 21.78 -6.81 -1.71
N GLY A 34 21.15 -7.89 -1.27
CA GLY A 34 20.41 -8.69 -2.19
C GLY A 34 19.33 -7.81 -2.83
N LEU A 35 19.74 -6.79 -3.59
CA LEU A 35 19.07 -6.45 -4.82
C LEU A 35 19.21 -7.72 -5.64
N LEU A 36 18.22 -8.61 -5.45
CA LEU A 36 17.79 -9.50 -6.51
C LEU A 36 17.94 -8.67 -7.80
N PRO A 37 18.55 -9.20 -8.87
CA PRO A 37 18.45 -8.51 -10.15
C PRO A 37 16.96 -8.27 -10.36
N VAL A 38 16.52 -7.02 -10.21
CA VAL A 38 15.13 -6.63 -10.46
C VAL A 38 14.96 -7.03 -11.90
N LYS A 39 14.21 -8.11 -12.12
CA LYS A 39 13.99 -8.69 -13.43
C LYS A 39 13.28 -7.59 -14.23
N THR A 40 14.04 -6.80 -14.98
CA THR A 40 13.58 -5.58 -15.69
C THR A 40 12.63 -5.92 -16.86
N GLU A 41 12.21 -7.19 -16.94
CA GLU A 41 11.27 -7.73 -17.93
C GLU A 41 9.96 -8.24 -17.30
N ALA A 42 9.72 -7.99 -16.01
CA ALA A 42 8.45 -8.35 -15.39
C ALA A 42 7.34 -7.38 -15.83
N ASN A 43 6.22 -7.91 -16.30
CA ASN A 43 5.03 -7.13 -16.59
C ASN A 43 4.49 -6.52 -15.29
N ALA A 44 4.15 -5.23 -15.31
CA ALA A 44 3.63 -4.54 -14.15
C ALA A 44 2.67 -3.43 -14.57
N ILE A 45 1.65 -3.17 -13.75
CA ILE A 45 0.75 -2.03 -13.92
C ILE A 45 0.43 -1.44 -12.55
N TYR A 46 0.43 -0.11 -12.49
CA TYR A 46 0.01 0.65 -11.32
C TYR A 46 -0.96 1.74 -11.75
N VAL A 47 -2.12 1.74 -11.10
CA VAL A 47 -3.18 2.73 -11.24
C VAL A 47 -3.55 3.15 -9.83
N ALA A 48 -3.43 4.43 -9.53
CA ALA A 48 -3.90 4.99 -8.27
C ALA A 48 -5.41 5.18 -8.32
N ASP A 49 -6.03 5.19 -7.14
CA ASP A 49 -7.38 5.69 -6.98
C ASP A 49 -7.46 7.11 -7.55
N GLN A 50 -8.59 7.42 -8.18
CA GLN A 50 -8.76 8.71 -8.87
C GLN A 50 -10.21 9.15 -8.89
N LYS A 51 -10.42 10.42 -9.22
CA LYS A 51 -11.76 10.99 -9.30
C LYS A 51 -12.56 10.36 -10.46
N PRO A 52 -13.89 10.29 -10.34
CA PRO A 52 -14.76 9.90 -11.45
C PRO A 52 -14.56 10.77 -12.70
N GLY A 53 -14.70 10.18 -13.88
CA GLY A 53 -14.39 10.85 -15.15
C GLY A 53 -14.59 9.98 -16.38
N LEU A 54 -14.13 10.48 -17.53
CA LEU A 54 -14.21 9.81 -18.84
C LEU A 54 -12.90 9.14 -19.28
N PHE A 55 -11.87 9.23 -18.46
CA PHE A 55 -10.57 8.62 -18.70
C PHE A 55 -9.96 8.17 -17.38
N ILE A 56 -9.15 7.14 -17.45
CA ILE A 56 -8.36 6.63 -16.33
C ILE A 56 -6.89 6.92 -16.63
N THR A 57 -6.19 7.51 -15.67
CA THR A 57 -4.74 7.68 -15.75
C THR A 57 -4.07 6.45 -15.18
N ILE A 58 -3.27 5.77 -16.00
CA ILE A 58 -2.37 4.70 -15.58
C ILE A 58 -1.04 5.34 -15.23
N ASN A 59 -0.69 5.29 -13.96
CA ASN A 59 0.50 5.97 -13.42
C ASN A 59 1.78 5.38 -14.00
N MET A 60 1.86 4.05 -14.03
CA MET A 60 2.99 3.31 -14.59
C MET A 60 2.51 1.99 -15.18
N ILE A 61 3.09 1.61 -16.31
CA ILE A 61 2.96 0.28 -16.89
C ILE A 61 4.32 -0.15 -17.46
N ASN A 62 4.71 -1.39 -17.20
CA ASN A 62 5.87 -2.02 -17.83
C ASN A 62 5.39 -3.25 -18.60
N LEU A 63 5.74 -3.31 -19.88
CA LEU A 63 5.36 -4.40 -20.76
C LEU A 63 6.59 -5.12 -21.30
N ASN A 64 6.59 -6.44 -21.26
CA ASN A 64 7.64 -7.25 -21.89
C ASN A 64 7.45 -7.45 -23.39
N LYS A 65 6.27 -7.08 -23.92
CA LYS A 65 5.85 -7.09 -25.33
C LYS A 65 4.94 -5.90 -25.61
N ASN A 66 4.64 -5.62 -26.87
CA ASN A 66 3.64 -4.58 -27.18
C ASN A 66 2.25 -5.04 -26.71
N GLY A 67 1.40 -4.10 -26.29
CA GLY A 67 0.11 -4.47 -25.74
C GLY A 67 -0.76 -3.29 -25.34
N TYR A 68 -1.75 -3.58 -24.49
CA TYR A 68 -2.78 -2.64 -24.06
C TYR A 68 -3.01 -2.77 -22.57
N ALA A 69 -3.31 -1.65 -21.92
CA ALA A 69 -4.08 -1.68 -20.68
C ALA A 69 -5.57 -1.53 -20.98
N VAL A 70 -6.37 -2.44 -20.43
CA VAL A 70 -7.81 -2.56 -20.64
C VAL A 70 -8.51 -2.40 -19.29
N ILE A 71 -9.57 -1.60 -19.26
CA ILE A 71 -10.31 -1.30 -18.04
C ILE A 71 -11.59 -2.12 -18.00
N TYR A 72 -11.75 -2.92 -16.94
CA TYR A 72 -12.91 -3.74 -16.65
C TYR A 72 -13.69 -3.15 -15.47
N GLU A 73 -15.00 -3.20 -15.54
CA GLU A 73 -15.85 -2.98 -14.36
C GLU A 73 -15.77 -4.19 -13.42
N ASP A 74 -16.04 -3.98 -12.14
CA ASP A 74 -16.22 -5.09 -11.20
C ASP A 74 -17.48 -5.90 -11.49
N ASN A 75 -17.35 -7.21 -11.35
CA ASN A 75 -18.45 -8.15 -11.31
C ASN A 75 -18.22 -9.13 -10.16
N GLN A 76 -18.58 -8.74 -8.94
CA GLN A 76 -18.51 -9.56 -7.74
C GLN A 76 -17.08 -10.07 -7.46
N GLY A 77 -16.09 -9.20 -7.63
CA GLY A 77 -14.67 -9.50 -7.45
C GLY A 77 -13.98 -10.09 -8.69
N GLY A 78 -14.70 -10.27 -9.80
CA GLY A 78 -14.16 -10.72 -11.08
C GLY A 78 -14.20 -9.64 -12.16
N PHE A 79 -13.54 -9.90 -13.28
CA PHE A 79 -13.55 -9.02 -14.44
C PHE A 79 -14.93 -9.04 -15.12
N GLY A 80 -15.61 -7.88 -15.11
CA GLY A 80 -16.90 -7.66 -15.76
C GLY A 80 -16.78 -7.28 -17.23
N ARG A 81 -17.60 -6.31 -17.67
CA ARG A 81 -17.50 -5.75 -19.03
C ARG A 81 -16.26 -4.86 -19.18
N ILE A 82 -15.73 -4.81 -20.40
CA ILE A 82 -14.71 -3.84 -20.79
C ILE A 82 -15.38 -2.48 -20.96
N ILE A 83 -14.87 -1.47 -20.24
CA ILE A 83 -15.38 -0.10 -20.26
C ILE A 83 -14.38 0.91 -20.81
N GLY A 84 -13.20 0.47 -21.23
CA GLY A 84 -12.22 1.34 -21.86
C GLY A 84 -10.85 0.70 -22.02
N GLY A 85 -9.92 1.49 -22.54
CA GLY A 85 -8.56 1.03 -22.75
C GLY A 85 -7.65 2.08 -23.34
N THR A 86 -6.37 1.72 -23.40
CA THR A 86 -5.31 2.52 -24.02
C THR A 86 -5.21 2.24 -25.52
N LYS A 87 -4.46 3.07 -26.23
CA LYS A 87 -3.93 2.71 -27.55
C LYS A 87 -2.80 1.70 -27.39
N LEU A 88 -2.35 1.10 -28.50
CA LEU A 88 -1.17 0.22 -28.50
C LEU A 88 0.01 0.90 -27.80
N LEU A 89 0.54 0.21 -26.79
CA LEU A 89 1.71 0.60 -26.03
C LEU A 89 2.90 -0.26 -26.45
N PRO A 90 4.10 0.33 -26.59
CA PRO A 90 5.29 -0.42 -26.92
C PRO A 90 5.78 -1.24 -25.72
N LYS A 91 6.58 -2.28 -26.00
CA LYS A 91 7.44 -2.94 -24.99
C LYS A 91 8.24 -1.88 -24.22
N GLY A 92 8.33 -2.08 -22.91
CA GLY A 92 9.09 -1.26 -21.97
C GLY A 92 8.20 -0.53 -20.98
N GLU A 93 8.80 0.40 -20.25
CA GLU A 93 8.11 1.22 -19.26
C GLU A 93 7.45 2.43 -19.92
N SER A 94 6.23 2.75 -19.48
CA SER A 94 5.50 3.96 -19.82
C SER A 94 4.85 4.53 -18.56
N MET A 95 4.72 5.86 -18.48
CA MET A 95 4.13 6.55 -17.33
C MET A 95 3.07 7.55 -17.77
N GLY A 96 2.05 7.77 -16.92
CA GLY A 96 1.00 8.77 -17.15
C GLY A 96 0.15 8.53 -18.39
N ILE A 97 -0.17 7.26 -18.68
CA ILE A 97 -0.93 6.87 -19.87
C ILE A 97 -2.41 7.12 -19.61
N SER A 98 -3.11 7.69 -20.59
CA SER A 98 -4.56 7.86 -20.53
C SER A 98 -5.27 6.71 -21.22
N ALA A 99 -6.13 6.02 -20.48
CA ALA A 99 -7.10 5.05 -21.01
C ALA A 99 -8.44 5.76 -21.23
N ASN A 100 -8.96 5.73 -22.46
CA ASN A 100 -10.26 6.34 -22.77
C ASN A 100 -11.38 5.38 -22.42
N LEU A 101 -12.45 5.91 -21.82
CA LEU A 101 -13.60 5.12 -21.44
C LEU A 101 -14.76 5.30 -22.42
N VAL A 102 -15.54 4.24 -22.61
CA VAL A 102 -16.76 4.27 -23.44
C VAL A 102 -17.95 4.86 -22.69
N ARG A 103 -17.87 4.92 -21.36
CA ARG A 103 -18.82 5.59 -20.46
C ARG A 103 -18.07 6.32 -19.36
N PRO A 104 -18.64 7.38 -18.77
CA PRO A 104 -18.08 7.95 -17.56
C PRO A 104 -18.15 6.91 -16.42
N VAL A 105 -17.13 6.89 -15.60
CA VAL A 105 -17.14 6.19 -14.31
C VAL A 105 -17.70 7.14 -13.25
N SER A 106 -18.40 6.57 -12.26
CA SER A 106 -19.10 7.25 -11.17
C SER A 106 -18.32 7.16 -9.87
N ASP A 107 -18.74 7.90 -8.84
CA ASP A 107 -18.18 7.79 -7.50
C ASP A 107 -18.45 6.41 -6.88
N GLY A 108 -17.45 5.84 -6.20
CA GLY A 108 -17.54 4.57 -5.49
C GLY A 108 -17.46 3.31 -6.36
N GLU A 109 -17.12 3.40 -7.65
CA GLU A 109 -16.92 2.20 -8.48
C GLU A 109 -15.54 1.56 -8.22
N THR A 110 -15.52 0.22 -8.13
CA THR A 110 -14.31 -0.60 -8.16
C THR A 110 -14.04 -1.04 -9.60
N LEU A 111 -12.80 -0.86 -10.06
CA LEU A 111 -12.40 -1.16 -11.42
C LEU A 111 -11.11 -1.98 -11.43
N PHE A 112 -10.90 -2.71 -12.53
CA PHE A 112 -9.69 -3.46 -12.79
C PHE A 112 -8.99 -2.90 -14.02
N ALA A 113 -7.67 -2.74 -13.94
CA ALA A 113 -6.83 -2.51 -15.11
C ALA A 113 -6.02 -3.77 -15.38
N VAL A 114 -6.24 -4.39 -16.54
CA VAL A 114 -5.60 -5.64 -16.96
C VAL A 114 -4.70 -5.36 -18.16
N ILE A 115 -3.52 -5.97 -18.17
CA ILE A 115 -2.61 -5.88 -19.31
C ILE A 115 -2.93 -6.98 -20.33
N HIS A 116 -3.02 -6.63 -21.61
CA HIS A 116 -3.20 -7.57 -22.72
C HIS A 116 -2.03 -7.47 -23.70
N GLU A 117 -1.60 -8.61 -24.24
CA GLU A 117 -0.61 -8.70 -25.32
C GLU A 117 -1.27 -8.40 -26.66
N ASP A 118 -0.62 -7.60 -27.50
CA ASP A 118 -1.05 -7.39 -28.88
C ASP A 118 -0.78 -8.62 -29.74
N SER A 119 -1.80 -9.08 -30.47
CA SER A 119 -1.70 -10.20 -31.41
C SER A 119 -0.86 -9.90 -32.67
N GLY A 120 -0.37 -8.66 -32.81
CA GLY A 120 0.47 -8.19 -33.90
C GLY A 120 -0.27 -7.35 -34.95
N ASP A 121 -1.58 -7.13 -34.78
CA ASP A 121 -2.38 -6.31 -35.68
C ASP A 121 -2.47 -4.83 -35.24
N GLY A 122 -2.05 -4.52 -34.01
CA GLY A 122 -2.10 -3.18 -33.44
C GLY A 122 -3.52 -2.67 -33.15
N ILE A 123 -4.51 -3.56 -33.08
CA ILE A 123 -5.90 -3.24 -32.76
C ILE A 123 -6.40 -4.13 -31.63
N PHE A 124 -6.75 -3.50 -30.49
CA PHE A 124 -7.28 -4.25 -29.37
C PHE A 124 -8.55 -5.05 -29.71
N SER A 125 -8.47 -6.35 -29.51
CA SER A 125 -9.49 -7.35 -29.82
C SER A 125 -9.60 -8.36 -28.66
N PRO A 126 -10.69 -8.37 -27.87
CA PRO A 126 -10.82 -9.21 -26.68
C PRO A 126 -10.66 -10.73 -26.90
N ASN A 127 -10.85 -11.19 -28.14
CA ASN A 127 -10.74 -12.61 -28.51
C ASN A 127 -9.34 -13.00 -29.03
N LEU A 128 -8.52 -12.02 -29.41
CA LEU A 128 -7.20 -12.24 -30.00
C LEU A 128 -6.07 -11.81 -29.05
N ASP A 129 -6.29 -10.71 -28.32
CA ASP A 129 -5.32 -10.15 -27.40
C ASP A 129 -5.52 -10.72 -26.00
N THR A 130 -4.66 -11.66 -25.64
CA THR A 130 -4.75 -12.38 -24.37
C THR A 130 -4.21 -11.56 -23.20
N PRO A 131 -4.77 -11.70 -21.99
CA PRO A 131 -4.16 -11.11 -20.81
C PRO A 131 -2.70 -11.57 -20.63
N LEU A 132 -1.80 -10.65 -20.30
CA LEU A 132 -0.43 -10.98 -19.95
C LEU A 132 -0.38 -11.66 -18.58
N LEU A 133 0.51 -12.64 -18.48
CA LEU A 133 0.73 -13.41 -17.27
C LEU A 133 2.06 -13.01 -16.61
N ASP A 134 2.15 -13.19 -15.30
CA ASP A 134 3.39 -13.14 -14.53
C ASP A 134 4.18 -14.46 -14.67
N ASP A 135 5.31 -14.56 -13.97
CA ASP A 135 6.16 -15.76 -14.01
C ASP A 135 5.48 -16.98 -13.36
N GLU A 136 4.51 -16.76 -12.48
CA GLU A 136 3.68 -17.77 -11.83
C GLU A 136 2.45 -18.20 -12.66
N GLY A 137 2.18 -17.53 -13.77
CA GLY A 137 1.04 -17.79 -14.66
C GLY A 137 -0.27 -17.11 -14.25
N ASN A 138 -0.24 -16.17 -13.30
CA ASN A 138 -1.40 -15.35 -12.96
C ASN A 138 -1.51 -14.14 -13.89
N ILE A 139 -2.74 -13.67 -14.09
CA ILE A 139 -2.99 -12.46 -14.88
C ILE A 139 -2.38 -11.25 -14.17
N VAL A 140 -1.70 -10.40 -14.93
CA VAL A 140 -1.16 -9.13 -14.42
C VAL A 140 -2.23 -8.06 -14.49
N PHE A 141 -2.74 -7.67 -13.33
CA PHE A 141 -3.75 -6.63 -13.19
C PHE A 141 -3.54 -5.82 -11.90
N THR A 142 -4.26 -4.70 -11.80
CA THR A 142 -4.40 -3.94 -10.56
C THR A 142 -5.86 -3.56 -10.34
N ILE A 143 -6.25 -3.40 -9.07
CA ILE A 143 -7.57 -2.94 -8.65
C ILE A 143 -7.41 -1.49 -8.20
N PHE A 144 -8.35 -0.63 -8.60
CA PHE A 144 -8.38 0.75 -8.15
C PHE A 144 -9.84 1.20 -7.98
N TYR A 145 -10.00 2.26 -7.18
CA TYR A 145 -11.31 2.81 -6.86
C TYR A 145 -11.47 4.21 -7.46
N THR A 146 -12.70 4.51 -7.80
CA THR A 146 -13.12 5.85 -8.16
C THR A 146 -13.74 6.52 -6.95
N ASP A 147 -13.17 7.65 -6.54
CA ASP A 147 -13.60 8.36 -5.35
C ASP A 147 -13.44 9.88 -5.59
N GLN A 148 -14.54 10.62 -5.48
CA GLN A 148 -14.61 12.08 -5.70
C GLN A 148 -13.70 12.86 -4.73
N ASP A 149 -13.41 12.28 -3.57
CA ASP A 149 -12.61 12.87 -2.50
C ASP A 149 -11.13 12.50 -2.58
N VAL A 150 -10.72 11.68 -3.56
CA VAL A 150 -9.30 11.45 -3.84
C VAL A 150 -8.64 12.79 -4.10
N SER A 151 -7.54 13.08 -3.41
CA SER A 151 -6.81 14.37 -3.35
C SER A 151 -7.37 15.45 -2.40
N ASN A 152 -8.49 15.22 -1.73
CA ASN A 152 -8.98 16.17 -0.73
C ASN A 152 -8.48 15.80 0.68
N ILE A 153 -7.34 16.40 1.06
CA ILE A 153 -6.74 16.23 2.40
C ILE A 153 -7.68 16.78 3.50
N GLU A 154 -8.57 17.72 3.19
CA GLU A 154 -9.63 18.17 4.11
C GLU A 154 -10.68 17.08 4.35
N ASN A 155 -11.06 16.32 3.31
CA ASN A 155 -12.00 15.20 3.46
C ASN A 155 -11.38 13.97 4.12
N LEU A 156 -10.07 13.76 3.99
CA LEU A 156 -9.34 12.78 4.81
C LEU A 156 -9.41 13.13 6.29
N LYS A 157 -9.20 14.40 6.67
CA LYS A 157 -9.36 14.81 8.07
C LYS A 157 -10.77 14.53 8.56
N THR A 158 -11.81 14.94 7.81
CA THR A 158 -13.18 14.67 8.25
C THR A 158 -13.53 13.18 8.28
N LYS A 159 -12.92 12.29 7.47
CA LYS A 159 -13.18 10.83 7.53
C LYS A 159 -12.57 10.18 8.78
N PHE A 160 -11.46 10.72 9.28
CA PHE A 160 -10.82 10.27 10.52
C PHE A 160 -11.28 11.04 11.77
N ASP A 161 -11.94 12.19 11.58
CA ASP A 161 -12.47 13.09 12.61
C ASP A 161 -14.02 13.00 12.69
N GLN A 162 -14.66 12.09 11.94
CA GLN A 162 -16.04 11.74 12.23
C GLN A 162 -16.02 10.95 13.54
N PRO A 163 -16.77 11.38 14.58
CA PRO A 163 -17.01 10.49 15.71
C PRO A 163 -17.57 9.20 15.11
N LEU A 164 -16.89 8.08 15.36
CA LEU A 164 -17.34 6.77 14.91
C LEU A 164 -18.80 6.66 15.34
N LYS A 165 -19.74 6.67 14.38
CA LYS A 165 -21.17 6.78 14.69
C LYS A 165 -21.59 5.53 15.47
N GLY A 166 -21.57 5.62 16.79
CA GLY A 166 -21.85 4.49 17.68
C GLY A 166 -20.92 4.46 18.89
N CYS A 167 -21.09 3.46 19.73
CA CYS A 167 -20.12 3.15 20.76
C CYS A 167 -19.12 2.16 20.19
N ILE A 168 -17.83 2.43 20.37
CA ILE A 168 -16.74 1.63 19.84
C ILE A 168 -15.95 0.98 20.96
N VAL A 169 -15.44 -0.22 20.69
CA VAL A 169 -14.47 -0.90 21.55
C VAL A 169 -13.09 -0.36 21.22
N THR A 170 -12.44 0.25 22.20
CA THR A 170 -11.14 0.92 22.11
C THR A 170 -10.27 0.57 23.33
N GLY A 171 -9.10 1.20 23.45
CA GLY A 171 -8.06 0.83 24.42
C GLY A 171 -7.18 -0.29 23.88
N CYS A 172 -5.92 -0.33 24.32
CA CYS A 172 -4.92 -1.25 23.73
C CYS A 172 -5.30 -2.73 23.88
N SER A 173 -6.07 -3.08 24.91
CA SER A 173 -6.54 -4.44 25.18
C SER A 173 -8.04 -4.63 24.91
N GLY A 174 -8.71 -3.66 24.26
CA GLY A 174 -10.13 -3.70 23.96
C GLY A 174 -11.04 -3.59 25.19
N GLN A 175 -10.56 -2.93 26.25
CA GLN A 175 -11.22 -2.84 27.55
C GLN A 175 -12.10 -1.59 27.72
N ILE A 176 -12.07 -0.65 26.78
CA ILE A 176 -12.81 0.61 26.86
C ILE A 176 -13.95 0.60 25.83
N CYS A 177 -15.16 0.92 26.26
CA CYS A 177 -16.26 1.24 25.37
C CYS A 177 -16.49 2.75 25.43
N SER A 178 -16.30 3.45 24.31
CA SER A 178 -16.35 4.93 24.26
C SER A 178 -16.98 5.40 22.93
N ASP A 179 -17.32 6.68 22.83
CA ASP A 179 -17.68 7.36 21.58
C ASP A 179 -16.47 7.93 20.83
N GLU A 180 -15.26 7.81 21.41
CA GLU A 180 -13.99 8.22 20.81
C GLU A 180 -12.90 7.15 20.97
N GLU A 181 -11.83 7.25 20.19
CA GLU A 181 -10.69 6.34 20.28
C GLU A 181 -9.83 6.69 21.52
N VAL A 182 -10.01 5.93 22.59
CA VAL A 182 -9.18 6.06 23.79
C VAL A 182 -7.94 5.19 23.68
N ILE A 183 -6.75 5.81 23.73
CA ILE A 183 -5.48 5.10 23.85
C ILE A 183 -5.16 4.90 25.33
N THR A 184 -4.98 3.65 25.73
CA THR A 184 -4.57 3.27 27.08
C THR A 184 -3.16 2.69 27.06
N THR A 185 -2.58 2.48 28.24
CA THR A 185 -1.42 1.58 28.37
C THR A 185 -1.79 0.17 27.88
N CYS A 186 -0.80 -0.55 27.33
CA CYS A 186 -0.96 -1.91 26.82
C CYS A 186 -0.73 -2.96 27.90
N GLU A 187 -1.39 -2.78 29.05
CA GLU A 187 -1.39 -3.78 30.11
C GLU A 187 -2.32 -4.92 29.71
N PHE A 188 -1.88 -6.16 29.92
CA PHE A 188 -2.67 -7.34 29.63
C PHE A 188 -3.13 -7.97 30.93
N LEU A 189 -4.32 -7.57 31.38
CA LEU A 189 -4.97 -8.15 32.56
C LEU A 189 -5.95 -9.26 32.12
N PRO A 190 -6.01 -10.40 32.81
CA PRO A 190 -6.92 -11.51 32.47
C PRO A 190 -8.38 -11.08 32.31
N GLU A 191 -8.82 -10.12 33.11
CA GLU A 191 -10.18 -9.56 33.17
C GLU A 191 -10.58 -8.91 31.85
N TYR A 192 -9.62 -8.42 31.04
CA TYR A 192 -9.92 -7.83 29.74
C TYR A 192 -10.47 -8.85 28.73
N SER A 193 -10.24 -10.15 28.96
CA SER A 193 -10.83 -11.21 28.14
C SER A 193 -12.36 -11.25 28.24
N CYS A 194 -12.94 -10.77 29.35
CA CYS A 194 -14.37 -10.70 29.58
C CYS A 194 -15.07 -9.69 28.65
N TYR A 195 -14.34 -8.65 28.21
CA TYR A 195 -14.89 -7.63 27.31
C TYR A 195 -14.98 -8.07 25.85
N LYS A 196 -14.29 -9.16 25.45
CA LYS A 196 -14.30 -9.66 24.06
C LYS A 196 -15.68 -10.04 23.54
N THR A 197 -16.58 -10.45 24.44
CA THR A 197 -17.95 -10.84 24.12
C THR A 197 -18.99 -9.90 24.74
N ALA A 198 -18.54 -8.86 25.46
CA ALA A 198 -19.42 -7.87 26.05
C ALA A 198 -20.00 -6.95 24.97
N ARG A 199 -21.20 -6.42 25.22
CA ARG A 199 -21.84 -5.46 24.31
C ARG A 199 -21.41 -4.04 24.66
N CYS A 200 -20.78 -3.35 23.70
CA CYS A 200 -20.45 -1.93 23.79
C CYS A 200 -21.57 -1.11 23.14
N GLU A 201 -22.36 -0.42 23.94
CA GLU A 201 -23.53 0.33 23.46
C GLU A 201 -23.79 1.57 24.32
N ARG A 202 -24.68 2.43 23.83
CA ARG A 202 -25.06 3.66 24.54
C ARG A 202 -26.00 3.30 25.68
N GLN A 203 -25.60 3.65 26.90
CA GLN A 203 -26.33 3.37 28.12
C GLN A 203 -27.49 4.36 28.32
N SER A 204 -28.33 4.11 29.33
CA SER A 204 -29.51 4.93 29.63
C SER A 204 -29.17 6.37 30.04
N ASP A 205 -27.93 6.63 30.45
CA ASP A 205 -27.39 7.96 30.75
C ASP A 205 -26.87 8.70 29.50
N GLY A 206 -26.94 8.07 28.33
CA GLY A 206 -26.50 8.64 27.05
C GLY A 206 -25.00 8.47 26.77
N GLN A 207 -24.23 7.88 27.68
CA GLN A 207 -22.80 7.62 27.51
C GLN A 207 -22.55 6.24 26.90
N CYS A 208 -21.43 6.08 26.22
CA CYS A 208 -20.98 4.76 25.77
C CYS A 208 -20.41 3.97 26.94
N GLY A 209 -20.79 2.69 27.04
CA GLY A 209 -20.35 1.82 28.12
C GLY A 209 -20.61 0.35 27.82
N TRP A 210 -19.97 -0.51 28.62
CA TRP A 210 -20.21 -1.95 28.57
C TRP A 210 -21.57 -2.29 29.19
N THR A 211 -22.34 -3.11 28.49
CA THR A 211 -23.63 -3.58 29.00
C THR A 211 -23.42 -4.57 30.14
N GLU A 212 -23.93 -4.23 31.32
CA GLU A 212 -23.80 -5.04 32.54
C GLU A 212 -24.67 -6.32 32.52
N THR A 213 -24.28 -7.32 31.74
CA THR A 213 -24.94 -8.63 31.76
C THR A 213 -24.47 -9.48 32.95
N ALA A 214 -25.25 -10.51 33.28
CA ALA A 214 -24.87 -11.45 34.35
C ALA A 214 -23.58 -12.20 34.00
N GLU A 215 -23.37 -12.50 32.72
CA GLU A 215 -22.17 -13.17 32.20
C GLU A 215 -20.93 -12.28 32.35
N LEU A 216 -21.05 -10.99 31.98
CA LEU A 216 -19.94 -10.03 32.14
C LEU A 216 -19.59 -9.86 33.62
N LYS A 217 -20.59 -9.68 34.48
CA LYS A 217 -20.40 -9.57 35.93
C LYS A 217 -19.76 -10.82 36.53
N SER A 218 -20.12 -12.01 36.07
CA SER A 218 -19.53 -13.26 36.56
C SER A 218 -18.11 -13.47 36.06
N CYS A 219 -17.73 -12.90 34.92
CA CYS A 219 -16.39 -13.06 34.36
C CYS A 219 -15.37 -12.12 35.03
N LEU A 220 -15.81 -10.92 35.43
CA LEU A 220 -14.97 -9.90 36.06
C LEU A 220 -14.71 -10.11 37.56
N ASN A 221 -15.39 -11.08 38.21
CA ASN A 221 -15.34 -11.32 39.66
C ASN A 221 -14.72 -12.67 40.03
#